data_AF-A0A945GRB7-F1
#
_entry.id   AF-A0A945GRB7-F1
#
_cell.length_a   1.000
_cell.length_b   1.000
_cell.length_c   1.000
_cell.angle_alpha   90.00
_cell.angle_beta   90.00
_cell.angle_gamma   90.00
#
_symmetry.space_group_name_H-M   'P 1'
#
loop_
_entity.id
_entity.type
_entity.pdbx_description
1 polymer ?
#
loop_
_entity_poly.entity_id
_entity_poly.type
_entity_poly.pdbx_seq_one_letter_code
_entity_poly.pdbx_strand_id
1 'polypeptide(L)'
;MDMLSQSWYPQPPPLPSPAGKTIRVTTVEELFAAARNVQPGETILIADGHYMMPTVFTITTDRVIVRSESGDRDKVVLDGADSAHGELFGFTECHGSTVADLTIQNIMHNGFKFN
;
A
#
# COMPACT_ATOMS: atom_id res chain seq x y z
N MET A 1 20.60 -5.85 -15.45
CA MET A 1 21.17 -4.60 -14.90
C MET A 1 20.03 -3.95 -14.15
N ASP A 2 20.12 -3.86 -12.83
CA ASP A 2 19.09 -3.21 -12.03
C ASP A 2 19.12 -1.71 -12.32
N MET A 3 18.00 -1.20 -12.84
CA MET A 3 17.86 0.20 -13.23
C MET A 3 17.80 1.11 -12.00
N LEU A 4 17.42 0.58 -10.84
CA LEU A 4 17.24 1.31 -9.58
C LEU A 4 18.53 1.44 -8.77
N SER A 5 19.59 0.68 -9.11
CA SER A 5 20.89 0.70 -8.43
C SER A 5 21.91 1.64 -9.10
N GLN A 6 21.50 2.45 -10.07
CA GLN A 6 22.40 3.34 -10.79
C GLN A 6 22.79 4.56 -9.94
N SER A 7 24.06 4.96 -9.96
CA SER A 7 24.56 6.09 -9.17
C SER A 7 23.95 7.45 -9.53
N TRP A 8 23.34 7.57 -10.72
CA TRP A 8 22.61 8.76 -11.15
C TRP A 8 21.15 8.78 -10.71
N TYR A 9 20.60 7.63 -10.25
CA TYR A 9 19.21 7.54 -9.84
C TYR A 9 19.06 7.99 -8.39
N PRO A 10 18.39 9.13 -8.12
CA PRO A 10 18.26 9.65 -6.77
C PRO A 10 17.47 8.67 -5.91
N GLN A 11 18.04 8.33 -4.75
CA GLN A 11 17.35 7.51 -3.77
C GLN A 11 16.47 8.42 -2.89
N PRO A 12 15.18 8.11 -2.72
CA PRO A 12 14.34 8.85 -1.79
C PRO A 12 14.91 8.72 -0.37
N PRO A 13 14.77 9.75 0.48
CA PRO A 13 15.08 9.59 1.90
C PRO A 13 14.24 8.45 2.48
N PRO A 14 14.76 7.73 3.50
CA PRO A 14 13.98 6.69 4.14
C PRO A 14 12.70 7.29 4.74
N LEU A 15 11.60 6.54 4.65
CA LEU A 15 10.36 6.92 5.33
C LEU A 15 10.61 7.01 6.84
N PRO A 16 9.97 7.97 7.53
CA PRO A 16 10.02 8.02 8.98
C PRO A 16 9.51 6.70 9.56
N SER A 17 9.99 6.34 10.75
CA SER A 17 9.39 5.26 11.53
C SER A 17 7.90 5.54 11.72
N PRO A 18 7.04 4.50 11.69
CA PRO A 18 5.62 4.64 11.99
C PRO A 18 5.40 5.49 13.24
N ALA A 19 4.61 6.56 13.11
CA ALA A 19 4.06 7.25 14.26
C ALA A 19 2.77 6.54 14.69
N GLY A 20 2.39 6.66 15.96
CA GLY A 20 1.18 6.01 16.47
C GLY A 20 1.26 4.49 16.53
N LYS A 21 0.10 3.83 16.52
CA LYS A 21 0.03 2.36 16.54
C LYS A 21 0.25 1.81 15.14
N THR A 22 0.74 0.58 15.12
CA THR A 22 0.93 -0.18 13.89
C THR A 22 -0.03 -1.37 13.85
N ILE A 23 -0.75 -1.51 12.75
CA ILE A 23 -1.57 -2.68 12.43
C ILE A 23 -0.78 -3.51 11.42
N ARG A 24 -0.23 -4.63 11.88
CA ARG A 24 0.48 -5.57 11.01
C ARG A 24 -0.54 -6.50 10.35
N VAL A 25 -0.43 -6.68 9.04
CA VAL A 25 -1.30 -7.54 8.24
C VAL A 25 -0.49 -8.55 7.44
N THR A 26 -1.04 -9.75 7.31
CA THR A 26 -0.43 -10.90 6.61
C THR A 26 -1.37 -11.52 5.58
N THR A 27 -2.66 -11.20 5.63
CA THR A 27 -3.67 -11.68 4.68
C THR A 27 -4.45 -10.55 4.03
N VAL A 28 -5.12 -10.84 2.92
CA VAL A 28 -6.04 -9.90 2.26
C VAL A 28 -7.18 -9.49 3.20
N GLU A 29 -7.76 -10.43 3.95
CA GLU A 29 -8.85 -10.13 4.88
C GLU A 29 -8.40 -9.18 6.00
N GLU A 30 -7.21 -9.40 6.56
CA GLU A 30 -6.60 -8.50 7.54
C GLU A 30 -6.32 -7.12 6.94
N LEU A 31 -5.84 -7.04 5.70
CA LEU A 31 -5.60 -5.77 5.00
C LEU A 31 -6.88 -4.94 4.90
N PHE A 32 -7.97 -5.53 4.42
CA PHE A 32 -9.27 -4.87 4.35
C PHE A 32 -9.84 -4.52 5.73
N ALA A 33 -9.64 -5.39 6.73
CA ALA A 33 -10.04 -5.09 8.10
C ALA A 33 -9.24 -3.93 8.69
N ALA A 34 -7.95 -3.83 8.39
CA ALA A 34 -7.10 -2.73 8.82
C ALA A 34 -7.57 -1.40 8.21
N ALA A 35 -7.89 -1.34 6.91
CA ALA A 35 -8.44 -0.13 6.29
C ALA A 35 -9.73 0.37 6.94
N ARG A 36 -10.59 -0.54 7.41
CA ARG A 36 -11.83 -0.18 8.11
C ARG A 36 -11.61 0.35 9.53
N ASN A 37 -10.54 -0.09 10.20
CA ASN A 37 -10.33 0.14 11.63
C ASN A 37 -9.20 1.13 11.95
N VAL A 38 -8.33 1.42 11.00
CA VAL A 38 -7.17 2.29 11.18
C VAL A 38 -7.59 3.69 11.62
N GLN A 39 -6.92 4.22 12.62
CA GLN A 39 -7.17 5.56 13.15
C GLN A 39 -6.21 6.59 12.56
N PRO A 40 -6.52 7.89 12.66
CA PRO A 40 -5.64 8.92 12.10
C PRO A 40 -4.24 8.88 12.70
N GLY A 41 -3.23 8.92 11.84
CA GLY A 41 -1.82 8.87 12.24
C GLY A 41 -1.26 7.46 12.45
N GLU A 42 -2.06 6.41 12.30
CA GLU A 42 -1.60 5.02 12.42
C GLU A 42 -1.01 4.48 11.11
N THR A 43 -0.28 3.37 11.22
CA THR A 43 0.36 2.70 10.09
C THR A 43 -0.18 1.29 9.90
N ILE A 44 -0.50 0.94 8.66
CA ILE A 44 -0.73 -0.43 8.22
C ILE A 44 0.59 -0.96 7.65
N LEU A 45 1.19 -1.95 8.32
CA LEU A 45 2.39 -2.65 7.85
C LEU A 45 2.00 -3.97 7.21
N ILE A 46 2.34 -4.13 5.94
CA ILE A 46 2.04 -5.33 5.16
C ILE A 46 3.26 -6.25 5.16
N ALA A 47 3.12 -7.47 5.66
CA ALA A 47 4.18 -8.46 5.58
C ALA A 47 4.50 -8.83 4.12
N ASP A 48 5.70 -9.34 3.86
CA ASP A 48 6.07 -9.81 2.53
C ASP A 48 5.07 -10.89 2.05
N GLY A 49 4.55 -10.73 0.83
CA GLY A 49 3.54 -11.60 0.27
C GLY A 49 2.96 -11.12 -1.06
N HIS A 50 2.21 -12.03 -1.69
CA HIS A 50 1.45 -11.78 -2.91
C HIS A 50 -0.05 -11.86 -2.57
N TYR A 51 -0.73 -10.72 -2.71
CA TYR A 51 -2.08 -10.49 -2.26
C TYR A 51 -3.02 -10.42 -3.46
N MET A 52 -3.80 -11.48 -3.69
CA MET A 52 -4.85 -11.50 -4.72
C MET A 52 -6.04 -10.67 -4.22
N MET A 53 -6.19 -9.48 -4.77
CA MET A 53 -7.16 -8.49 -4.32
C MET A 53 -8.52 -8.74 -4.96
N PRO A 54 -9.58 -9.01 -4.18
CA PRO A 54 -10.90 -9.31 -4.72
C PRO A 54 -11.64 -8.06 -5.23
N THR A 55 -11.22 -6.87 -4.80
CA THR A 55 -11.86 -5.59 -5.09
C THR A 55 -10.91 -4.44 -4.76
N VAL A 56 -11.36 -3.20 -4.99
CA VAL A 56 -10.66 -1.97 -4.60
C VAL A 56 -10.43 -1.89 -3.09
N PHE A 57 -9.18 -1.67 -2.70
CA PHE A 57 -8.74 -1.32 -1.35
C PHE A 57 -8.67 0.21 -1.21
N THR A 58 -9.44 0.77 -0.28
CA THR A 58 -9.55 2.21 -0.11
C THR A 58 -9.23 2.62 1.31
N ILE A 59 -8.44 3.67 1.45
CA ILE A 59 -8.22 4.37 2.72
C ILE A 59 -8.99 5.70 2.69
N THR A 60 -9.81 5.91 3.72
CA THR A 60 -10.62 7.12 3.92
C THR A 60 -10.25 7.88 5.20
N THR A 61 -9.28 7.37 5.96
CA THR A 61 -8.82 7.97 7.22
C THR A 61 -7.61 8.86 6.98
N ASP A 62 -7.63 10.05 7.57
CA ASP A 62 -6.52 11.02 7.50
C ASP A 62 -5.21 10.47 8.08
N ARG A 63 -4.09 10.91 7.51
CA ARG A 63 -2.73 10.69 8.03
C ARG A 63 -2.41 9.20 8.24
N VAL A 64 -2.95 8.32 7.42
CA VAL A 64 -2.63 6.89 7.46
C VAL A 64 -1.44 6.60 6.56
N ILE A 65 -0.52 5.77 7.06
CA ILE A 65 0.57 5.22 6.26
C ILE A 65 0.26 3.76 5.92
N VAL A 66 0.31 3.40 4.65
CA VAL A 66 0.23 2.00 4.19
C VAL A 66 1.55 1.65 3.51
N ARG A 67 2.28 0.68 4.05
CA ARG A 67 3.61 0.32 3.51
C ARG A 67 3.97 -1.14 3.77
N SER A 68 4.96 -1.66 3.05
CA SER A 68 5.55 -2.95 3.42
C SER A 68 6.29 -2.87 4.76
N GLU A 69 6.33 -4.01 5.45
CA GLU A 69 7.10 -4.24 6.66
C GLU A 69 8.61 -4.24 6.37
N SER A 70 9.02 -4.79 5.23
CA SER A 70 10.44 -4.91 4.82
C SER A 70 11.02 -3.63 4.21
N GLY A 71 10.17 -2.73 3.71
CA GLY A 71 10.61 -1.60 2.88
C GLY A 71 11.01 -2.02 1.46
N ASP A 72 10.72 -3.26 1.06
CA ASP A 72 11.04 -3.80 -0.26
C ASP A 72 9.79 -3.85 -1.14
N ARG A 73 9.76 -3.01 -2.18
CA ARG A 73 8.60 -2.89 -3.09
C ARG A 73 8.29 -4.16 -3.86
N ASP A 74 9.29 -5.02 -4.07
CA ASP A 74 9.16 -6.25 -4.85
C ASP A 74 8.58 -7.40 -4.02
N LYS A 75 8.49 -7.21 -2.69
CA LYS A 75 8.04 -8.24 -1.75
C LYS A 75 6.60 -8.09 -1.28
N VAL A 76 5.95 -6.95 -1.53
CA VAL A 76 4.51 -6.78 -1.30
C VAL A 76 3.83 -6.50 -2.62
N VAL A 77 3.14 -7.50 -3.16
CA VAL A 77 2.44 -7.41 -4.45
C VAL A 77 0.94 -7.41 -4.21
N LEU A 78 0.27 -6.29 -4.53
CA LEU A 78 -1.18 -6.21 -4.62
C LEU A 78 -1.58 -6.51 -6.07
N ASP A 79 -2.24 -7.63 -6.28
CA ASP A 79 -2.55 -8.18 -7.59
C ASP A 79 -4.05 -8.20 -7.83
N GLY A 80 -4.53 -7.49 -8.85
CA GLY A 80 -5.95 -7.47 -9.18
C GLY A 80 -6.34 -8.32 -10.37
N ALA A 81 -5.56 -9.35 -10.73
CA ALA A 81 -5.93 -10.27 -11.81
C ALA A 81 -7.34 -10.87 -11.64
N ASP A 82 -7.78 -11.08 -10.39
CA ASP A 82 -9.11 -11.59 -10.02
C ASP A 82 -10.03 -10.53 -9.39
N SER A 83 -9.67 -9.24 -9.48
CA SER A 83 -10.45 -8.15 -8.89
C SER A 83 -11.77 -7.94 -9.64
N ALA A 84 -12.86 -7.78 -8.89
CA ALA A 84 -14.17 -7.43 -9.45
C ALA A 84 -14.21 -6.01 -10.06
N HIS A 85 -13.22 -5.17 -9.76
CA HIS A 85 -13.14 -3.78 -10.23
C HIS A 85 -11.84 -3.54 -11.00
N GLY A 86 -11.90 -2.66 -12.00
CA GLY A 86 -10.73 -2.23 -12.78
C GLY A 86 -9.79 -1.27 -12.05
N GLU A 87 -10.03 -0.96 -10.78
CA GLU A 87 -9.20 -0.10 -9.92
C GLU A 87 -8.78 -0.88 -8.66
N LEU A 88 -7.60 -0.63 -8.09
CA LEU A 88 -7.08 -1.45 -6.98
C LEU A 88 -6.81 -0.71 -5.67
N PHE A 89 -6.05 0.38 -5.67
CA PHE A 89 -5.75 1.13 -4.45
C PHE A 89 -6.29 2.57 -4.59
N GLY A 90 -7.11 3.00 -3.64
CA GLY A 90 -7.60 4.36 -3.54
C GLY A 90 -7.25 5.07 -2.23
N PHE A 91 -6.94 6.36 -2.30
CA PHE A 91 -7.27 7.31 -1.23
C PHE A 91 -8.56 8.03 -1.61
N THR A 92 -9.53 8.09 -0.70
CA THR A 92 -10.80 8.79 -0.92
C THR A 92 -11.09 9.69 0.27
N GLU A 93 -11.31 10.98 0.05
CA GLU A 93 -11.73 11.94 1.10
C GLU A 93 -10.81 11.94 2.34
N CYS A 94 -9.50 11.77 2.16
CA CYS A 94 -8.52 11.78 3.25
C CYS A 94 -7.33 12.70 2.95
N HIS A 95 -6.66 13.15 4.01
CA HIS A 95 -5.55 14.10 3.93
C HIS A 95 -4.28 13.56 4.58
N GLY A 96 -3.14 13.82 3.93
CA GLY A 96 -1.82 13.54 4.51
C GLY A 96 -1.47 12.06 4.64
N SER A 97 -2.16 11.19 3.90
CA SER A 97 -1.90 9.75 3.88
C SER A 97 -0.75 9.40 2.93
N THR A 98 -0.03 8.33 3.24
CA THR A 98 1.15 7.86 2.48
C THR A 98 0.95 6.40 2.07
N VAL A 99 1.32 6.07 0.83
CA VAL A 99 1.51 4.70 0.37
C VAL A 99 2.95 4.52 -0.07
N ALA A 100 3.59 3.40 0.28
CA ALA A 100 4.97 3.16 -0.12
C ALA A 100 5.35 1.67 -0.14
N ASP A 101 6.49 1.39 -0.78
CA ASP A 101 7.20 0.12 -0.72
C ASP A 101 6.32 -1.10 -1.09
N LEU A 102 5.48 -0.95 -2.12
CA LEU A 102 4.63 -2.02 -2.66
C LEU A 102 4.55 -1.97 -4.18
N THR A 103 4.14 -3.09 -4.76
CA THR A 103 3.84 -3.25 -6.18
C THR A 103 2.33 -3.39 -6.36
N ILE A 104 1.78 -2.74 -7.38
CA ILE A 104 0.39 -2.92 -7.84
C ILE A 104 0.45 -3.46 -9.26
N GLN A 105 -0.23 -4.58 -9.54
CA GLN A 105 -0.16 -5.23 -10.86
C GLN A 105 -1.49 -5.83 -11.32
N ASN A 106 -1.53 -6.17 -12.61
CA ASN A 106 -2.65 -6.85 -13.29
C ASN A 106 -3.99 -6.11 -13.17
N ILE A 107 -3.96 -4.78 -13.38
CA ILE A 107 -5.13 -3.90 -13.27
C ILE A 107 -5.58 -3.40 -14.63
N MET A 108 -6.90 -3.36 -14.83
CA MET A 108 -7.52 -2.94 -16.09
C MET A 108 -7.47 -1.42 -16.32
N HIS A 109 -7.75 -0.61 -15.29
CA HIS A 109 -7.84 0.85 -15.41
C HIS A 109 -6.77 1.56 -14.57
N ASN A 110 -7.02 1.76 -13.27
CA ASN A 110 -6.17 2.57 -12.39
C ASN A 110 -5.59 1.70 -11.29
N GLY A 111 -4.27 1.44 -11.33
CA GLY A 111 -3.60 0.74 -10.23
C GLY A 111 -3.71 1.51 -8.91
N PHE A 112 -3.52 2.83 -8.98
CA PHE A 112 -3.64 3.74 -7.85
C PHE A 112 -4.50 4.96 -8.22
N LYS A 113 -5.33 5.45 -7.29
CA LYS A 113 -6.23 6.59 -7.51
C LYS A 113 -6.38 7.47 -6.26
N PHE A 114 -6.57 8.77 -6.50
CA PHE A 114 -7.04 9.72 -5.49
C PHE A 114 -8.44 10.20 -5.87
N ASN A 115 -9.39 10.13 -4.94
CA ASN A 115 -10.76 10.63 -5.09
C ASN A 115 -11.06 11.72 -4.06
#